data_AF-A0A8E4IJH4-F1
#
_entry.id   AF-A0A8E4IJH4-F1
#
_cell.length_a   1.000
_cell.length_b   1.000
_cell.length_c   1.000
_cell.angle_alpha   90.00
_cell.angle_beta   90.00
_cell.angle_gamma   90.00
#
_symmetry.space_group_name_H-M   'P 1'
#
loop_
_entity.id
_entity.type
_entity.pdbx_description
1 polymer ?
#
loop_
_entity_poly.entity_id
_entity_poly.type
_entity_poly.pdbx_seq_one_letter_code
_entity_poly.pdbx_strand_id
1 'polypeptide(L)'
;MLYLEMHGLVSTPFIRSDTMAGVEFIFCAPNCYITEKGIDFLLDDGGLSAILKVQTFRLHSDTIVALEDIIRVANISEDQKKGLISKLRELPGDAIKHLTLQLLTQGVLNLPNALRLIQTTLQ
;
A
#
# COMPACT_ATOMS: atom_id res chain seq x y z
N MET A 1 -25.45 -16.20 -10.06
CA MET A 1 -24.15 -16.86 -10.31
C MET A 1 -23.24 -16.04 -11.23
N LEU A 2 -23.68 -15.59 -12.40
CA LEU A 2 -22.86 -14.79 -13.32
C LEU A 2 -22.24 -13.54 -12.68
N TYR A 3 -23.00 -12.78 -11.91
CA TYR A 3 -22.49 -11.61 -11.20
C TYR A 3 -21.35 -11.96 -10.22
N LEU A 4 -21.51 -13.04 -9.44
CA LEU A 4 -20.49 -13.48 -8.48
C LEU A 4 -19.22 -13.94 -9.19
N GLU A 5 -19.34 -14.60 -10.35
CA GLU A 5 -18.21 -14.98 -11.20
C GLU A 5 -17.49 -13.74 -11.78
N MET A 6 -18.24 -12.74 -12.28
CA MET A 6 -17.66 -11.50 -12.80
C MET A 6 -16.85 -10.74 -11.75
N HIS A 7 -17.23 -10.84 -10.49
CA HIS A 7 -16.49 -10.29 -9.35
C HIS A 7 -15.44 -11.25 -8.78
N GLY A 8 -15.30 -12.45 -9.36
CA GLY A 8 -14.36 -13.47 -8.93
C GLY A 8 -14.63 -14.00 -7.52
N LEU A 9 -15.87 -13.89 -7.02
CA LEU A 9 -16.30 -14.37 -5.70
C LEU A 9 -16.59 -15.88 -5.71
N VAL A 10 -16.86 -16.45 -6.87
CA VAL A 10 -17.05 -17.89 -7.08
C VAL A 10 -16.25 -18.37 -8.29
N SER A 11 -15.85 -19.64 -8.29
CA SER A 11 -15.24 -20.29 -9.45
C SER A 11 -16.21 -20.34 -10.63
N THR A 12 -15.72 -20.63 -11.83
CA THR A 12 -16.51 -20.73 -13.08
C THR A 12 -17.75 -21.63 -12.89
N PRO A 13 -18.96 -21.04 -12.71
CA PRO A 13 -20.17 -21.78 -12.43
C PRO A 13 -20.85 -22.26 -13.71
N PHE A 14 -20.29 -21.93 -14.88
CA PHE A 14 -20.85 -22.25 -16.17
C PHE A 14 -19.82 -22.95 -17.05
N ILE A 15 -20.26 -24.01 -17.73
CA ILE A 15 -19.52 -24.68 -18.80
C ILE A 15 -20.08 -24.16 -20.12
N ARG A 16 -19.20 -23.67 -20.98
CA ARG A 16 -19.56 -23.23 -22.33
C ARG A 16 -19.12 -24.29 -23.34
N SER A 17 -20.01 -24.67 -24.24
CA SER A 17 -19.74 -25.61 -25.32
C SER A 17 -20.33 -25.07 -26.61
N ASP A 18 -19.59 -25.17 -27.69
CA ASP A 18 -20.05 -24.86 -29.03
C ASP A 18 -20.22 -26.14 -29.86
N THR A 19 -21.10 -26.05 -30.86
CA THR A 19 -21.27 -27.10 -31.87
C THR A 19 -20.51 -26.76 -33.13
N MET A 20 -20.24 -27.76 -33.98
CA MET A 20 -19.62 -27.54 -35.30
C MET A 20 -20.44 -26.63 -36.22
N ALA A 21 -21.72 -26.38 -35.91
CA ALA A 21 -22.59 -25.45 -36.63
C ALA A 21 -22.60 -24.02 -36.03
N GLY A 22 -21.77 -23.76 -35.01
CA GLY A 22 -21.64 -22.44 -34.38
C GLY A 22 -22.71 -22.11 -33.33
N VAL A 23 -23.50 -23.09 -32.88
CA VAL A 23 -24.47 -22.89 -31.79
C VAL A 23 -23.76 -23.03 -30.45
N GLU A 24 -23.87 -22.01 -29.58
CA GLU A 24 -23.31 -21.98 -28.22
C GLU A 24 -24.34 -22.45 -27.19
N PHE A 25 -23.88 -23.27 -26.25
CA PHE A 25 -24.63 -23.76 -25.11
C PHE A 25 -23.92 -23.40 -23.80
N ILE A 26 -24.71 -22.99 -22.81
CA ILE A 26 -24.24 -22.69 -21.47
C ILE A 26 -24.92 -23.65 -20.49
N PHE A 27 -24.11 -24.42 -19.78
CA PHE A 27 -24.56 -25.37 -18.76
C PHE A 27 -24.10 -24.92 -17.38
N CYS A 28 -24.87 -25.21 -16.33
CA CYS A 28 -24.37 -25.09 -14.97
C CYS A 28 -23.25 -26.12 -14.74
N ALA A 29 -22.12 -25.67 -14.21
CA ALA A 29 -21.06 -26.58 -13.78
C ALA A 29 -21.58 -27.46 -12.63
N PRO A 30 -21.22 -28.75 -12.59
CA PRO A 30 -21.63 -29.65 -11.51
C PRO A 30 -21.04 -29.22 -10.16
N ASN A 31 -19.90 -28.51 -10.20
CA ASN A 31 -19.18 -28.04 -9.03
C ASN A 31 -18.96 -26.54 -9.17
N CYS A 32 -19.31 -25.77 -8.14
CA CYS A 32 -18.98 -24.36 -8.01
C CYS A 32 -18.52 -24.09 -6.58
N TYR A 33 -17.34 -23.50 -6.43
CA TYR A 33 -16.73 -23.21 -5.15
C TYR A 33 -16.66 -21.70 -4.93
N ILE A 34 -16.78 -21.27 -3.69
CA ILE A 34 -16.46 -19.90 -3.28
C ILE A 34 -14.95 -19.69 -3.34
N THR A 35 -14.49 -18.53 -3.82
CA THR A 35 -13.06 -18.19 -3.90
C THR A 35 -12.57 -17.57 -2.60
N GLU A 36 -11.26 -17.35 -2.47
CA GLU A 36 -10.70 -16.57 -1.37
C GLU A 36 -11.29 -15.16 -1.32
N LYS A 37 -11.54 -14.52 -2.48
CA LYS A 37 -12.21 -13.23 -2.55
C LYS A 37 -13.67 -13.30 -2.10
N GLY A 38 -14.35 -14.41 -2.44
CA GLY A 38 -15.72 -14.66 -1.99
C GLY A 38 -15.81 -14.80 -0.48
N ILE A 39 -14.86 -15.54 0.12
CA ILE A 39 -14.76 -15.68 1.58
C ILE A 39 -14.43 -14.32 2.22
N ASP A 40 -13.43 -13.62 1.72
CA ASP A 40 -13.05 -12.29 2.22
C ASP A 40 -14.18 -11.25 2.09
N PHE A 41 -15.06 -11.39 1.08
CA PHE A 41 -16.25 -10.53 0.91
C PHE A 41 -17.34 -10.83 1.93
N LEU A 42 -17.47 -12.08 2.36
CA LEU A 42 -18.45 -12.48 3.38
C LEU A 42 -17.99 -12.11 4.79
N LEU A 43 -16.67 -12.03 5.00
CA LEU A 43 -16.11 -11.65 6.28
C LEU A 43 -16.12 -10.12 6.42
N ASP A 44 -16.72 -9.63 7.50
CA ASP A 44 -16.84 -8.19 7.81
C ASP A 44 -15.52 -7.53 8.24
N ASP A 45 -14.42 -8.30 8.25
CA ASP A 45 -13.07 -7.86 8.59
C ASP A 45 -12.12 -7.81 7.37
N GLY A 46 -12.63 -8.10 6.16
CA GLY A 46 -11.83 -8.15 4.94
C GLY A 46 -10.96 -9.41 4.79
N GLY A 47 -11.13 -10.39 5.69
CA GLY A 47 -10.60 -11.74 5.60
C GLY A 47 -9.09 -11.84 5.45
N LEU A 48 -8.65 -12.89 4.77
CA LEU A 48 -7.23 -13.22 4.62
C LEU A 48 -6.50 -12.18 3.77
N SER A 49 -7.18 -11.53 2.82
CA SER A 49 -6.63 -10.40 2.06
C SER A 49 -6.20 -9.25 2.96
N ALA A 50 -6.93 -8.93 4.03
CA ALA A 50 -6.57 -7.84 4.95
C ALA A 50 -5.23 -8.12 5.66
N ILE A 51 -4.93 -9.38 5.95
CA ILE A 51 -3.69 -9.82 6.59
C ILE A 51 -2.53 -9.88 5.58
N LEU A 52 -2.78 -10.43 4.39
CA LEU A 52 -1.71 -10.70 3.41
C LEU A 52 -1.35 -9.48 2.54
N LYS A 53 -2.29 -8.56 2.30
CA LYS A 53 -2.06 -7.34 1.49
C LYS A 53 -1.59 -6.16 2.35
N VAL A 54 -0.85 -6.43 3.43
CA VAL A 54 -0.17 -5.45 4.27
C VAL A 54 0.98 -4.80 3.49
N GLN A 55 0.67 -3.99 2.48
CA GLN A 55 1.63 -3.08 1.85
C GLN A 55 1.86 -1.85 2.71
N THR A 56 0.83 -1.42 3.43
CA THR A 56 0.87 -0.26 4.33
C THR A 56 2.00 -0.43 5.34
N PHE A 57 2.08 -1.53 6.09
CA PHE A 57 3.10 -1.69 7.14
C PHE A 57 4.54 -1.76 6.59
N ARG A 58 4.76 -2.41 5.43
CA ARG A 58 6.08 -2.49 4.80
C ARG A 58 6.54 -1.14 4.24
N LEU A 59 5.65 -0.34 3.66
CA LEU A 59 5.99 1.02 3.21
C LEU A 59 6.35 1.94 4.38
N HIS A 60 5.70 1.77 5.54
CA HIS A 60 6.06 2.52 6.73
C HIS A 60 7.45 2.15 7.25
N SER A 61 7.89 0.89 7.21
CA SER A 61 9.22 0.52 7.72
C SER A 61 10.35 1.22 6.97
N ASP A 62 10.29 1.24 5.64
CA ASP A 62 11.34 1.86 4.81
C ASP A 62 11.34 3.39 4.98
N THR A 63 10.14 3.98 5.10
CA THR A 63 9.98 5.43 5.35
C THR A 63 10.51 5.83 6.71
N ILE A 64 10.29 5.01 7.76
CA ILE A 64 10.83 5.26 9.11
C ILE A 64 12.36 5.25 9.06
N VAL A 65 12.98 4.28 8.39
CA VAL A 65 14.45 4.22 8.27
C VAL A 65 14.99 5.47 7.58
N ALA A 66 14.38 5.91 6.49
CA ALA A 66 14.80 7.14 5.80
C ALA A 66 14.68 8.39 6.69
N LEU A 67 13.60 8.51 7.47
CA LEU A 67 13.44 9.61 8.42
C LEU A 67 14.44 9.54 9.58
N GLU A 68 14.77 8.34 10.07
CA GLU A 68 15.83 8.15 11.08
C GLU A 68 17.19 8.62 10.56
N ASP A 69 17.53 8.30 9.31
CA ASP A 69 18.80 8.72 8.72
C ASP A 69 18.89 10.24 8.58
N ILE A 70 17.79 10.91 8.22
CA ILE A 70 17.70 12.39 8.24
C ILE A 70 17.95 12.93 9.65
N ILE A 71 17.35 12.32 10.68
CA ILE A 71 17.55 12.74 12.09
C ILE A 71 19.01 12.52 12.52
N ARG A 72 19.65 11.43 12.08
CA ARG A 72 21.04 11.11 12.45
C ARG A 72 22.04 12.13 11.91
N VAL A 73 21.82 12.65 10.71
CA VAL A 73 22.68 13.67 10.09
C VAL A 73 22.34 15.10 10.54
N ALA A 74 21.23 15.30 11.26
CA ALA A 74 20.85 16.62 11.76
C ALA A 74 21.88 17.13 12.79
N ASN A 75 22.17 18.44 12.72
CA ASN A 75 23.08 19.11 13.63
C ASN A 75 22.38 19.48 14.96
N ILE A 76 21.98 18.47 15.72
CA ILE A 76 21.33 18.56 17.04
C ILE A 76 22.03 17.60 18.03
N SER A 77 21.77 17.73 19.34
CA SER A 77 22.43 16.87 20.33
C SER A 77 22.03 15.40 20.22
N GLU A 78 22.91 14.50 20.63
CA GLU A 78 22.64 13.04 20.57
C GLU A 78 21.42 12.62 21.41
N ASP A 79 21.17 13.28 22.54
CA ASP A 79 19.98 13.04 23.36
C ASP A 79 18.70 13.47 22.64
N GLN A 80 18.74 14.60 21.91
CA GLN A 80 17.62 15.03 21.09
C GLN A 80 17.37 14.06 19.93
N LYS A 81 18.43 13.59 19.24
CA LYS A 81 18.30 12.57 18.18
C LYS A 81 17.62 11.31 18.69
N LYS A 82 18.07 10.77 19.83
CA LYS A 82 17.47 9.58 20.46
C LYS A 82 16.01 9.79 20.79
N GLY A 83 15.67 10.94 21.37
CA GLY A 83 14.28 11.29 21.69
C GLY A 83 13.38 11.40 20.45
N LEU A 84 13.88 11.99 19.37
CA LEU A 84 13.19 12.10 18.09
C LEU A 84 12.96 10.73 17.44
N ILE A 85 13.98 9.86 17.42
CA ILE A 85 13.87 8.50 16.88
C ILE A 85 12.86 7.66 17.67
N SER A 86 12.88 7.74 19.01
CA SER A 86 11.88 7.03 19.84
C SER A 86 10.46 7.46 19.50
N LYS A 87 10.21 8.77 19.47
CA LYS A 87 8.89 9.32 19.13
C LYS A 87 8.45 8.92 17.73
N LEU A 88 9.37 8.93 16.75
CA LEU A 88 9.08 8.51 15.38
C LEU A 88 8.62 7.04 15.30
N ARG A 89 9.25 6.14 16.05
CA ARG A 89 8.89 4.70 16.09
C ARG A 89 7.58 4.40 16.80
N GLU A 90 7.15 5.31 17.68
CA GLU A 90 5.87 5.21 18.41
C GLU A 90 4.68 5.73 17.59
N LEU A 91 4.92 6.41 16.46
CA LEU A 91 3.85 6.98 15.64
C LEU A 91 3.04 5.90 14.89
N PRO A 92 1.70 6.04 14.81
CA PRO A 92 0.89 5.20 13.96
C PRO A 92 1.20 5.48 12.48
N GLY A 93 0.96 4.48 11.61
CA GLY A 93 1.26 4.58 10.18
C GLY A 93 0.65 5.82 9.50
N ASP A 94 -0.62 6.14 9.77
CA ASP A 94 -1.24 7.33 9.17
C ASP A 94 -0.59 8.64 9.61
N ALA A 95 -0.07 8.73 10.84
CA ALA A 95 0.72 9.89 11.28
C ALA A 95 2.06 9.97 10.54
N ILE A 96 2.71 8.84 10.28
CA ILE A 96 3.94 8.79 9.48
C ILE A 96 3.67 9.26 8.04
N LYS A 97 2.54 8.86 7.42
CA LYS A 97 2.14 9.37 6.08
C LYS A 97 1.98 10.89 6.09
N HIS A 98 1.23 11.42 7.06
CA HIS A 98 0.99 12.86 7.18
C HIS A 98 2.30 13.63 7.40
N LEU A 99 3.15 13.16 8.30
CA LEU A 99 4.46 13.75 8.54
C LEU A 99 5.31 13.76 7.27
N THR A 100 5.34 12.63 6.54
CA THR A 100 6.09 12.49 5.29
C THR A 100 5.62 13.50 4.24
N LEU A 101 4.31 13.64 4.04
CA LEU A 101 3.74 14.62 3.10
C LEU A 101 4.08 16.06 3.49
N GLN A 102 4.02 16.39 4.78
CA GLN A 102 4.38 17.72 5.27
C GLN A 102 5.87 18.01 5.02
N LEU A 103 6.76 17.08 5.35
CA LEU A 103 8.20 17.23 5.12
C LEU A 103 8.52 17.36 3.63
N LEU A 104 7.86 16.58 2.78
CA LEU A 104 8.06 16.62 1.32
C LEU A 104 7.62 17.98 0.75
N THR A 105 6.46 18.48 1.21
CA THR A 105 5.98 19.83 0.85
C THR A 105 7.00 20.90 1.27
N GLN A 106 7.48 20.87 2.51
CA GLN A 106 8.46 21.84 3.00
C GLN A 106 9.80 21.72 2.26
N GLY A 107 10.24 20.49 1.92
CA GLY A 107 11.45 20.25 1.15
C GLY A 107 11.39 20.87 -0.25
N VAL A 108 10.27 20.67 -0.96
CA VAL A 108 10.06 21.27 -2.29
C VAL A 108 10.07 22.80 -2.22
N LEU A 109 9.43 23.39 -1.21
CA LEU A 109 9.40 24.84 -1.02
C LEU A 109 10.79 25.43 -0.72
N ASN A 110 11.67 24.67 -0.06
CA ASN A 110 13.03 25.11 0.29
C ASN A 110 14.08 24.74 -0.75
N LEU A 111 13.73 23.95 -1.77
CA LEU A 111 14.65 23.50 -2.82
C LEU A 111 15.32 24.65 -3.59
N PRO A 112 14.62 25.75 -3.95
CA PRO A 112 15.25 26.92 -4.57
C PRO A 112 16.32 27.57 -3.67
N ASN A 113 16.08 27.62 -2.35
CA ASN A 113 17.05 28.17 -1.40
C ASN A 113 18.31 27.30 -1.32
N ALA A 114 18.13 25.98 -1.31
CA ALA A 114 19.24 25.02 -1.34
C ALA A 114 20.08 25.16 -2.62
N LEU A 115 19.44 25.27 -3.79
CA LEU A 115 20.12 25.49 -5.07
C LEU A 115 20.92 26.81 -5.07
N ARG A 116 20.34 27.88 -4.53
CA ARG A 116 21.03 29.17 -4.41
C ARG A 116 22.25 29.06 -3.52
N LEU A 117 22.16 28.35 -2.39
CA LEU A 117 23.28 28.14 -1.49
C LEU A 117 24.43 27.40 -2.19
N ILE A 118 24.12 26.32 -2.91
CA ILE A 118 25.09 25.55 -3.69
C ILE A 118 25.79 26.44 -4.72
N GLN A 119 25.03 27.26 -5.45
CA GLN A 119 25.59 28.22 -6.42
C GLN A 119 26.55 29.21 -5.75
N THR A 120 26.20 29.77 -4.59
CA THR A 120 27.08 30.70 -3.88
C THR A 120 28.33 30.07 -3.29
N THR A 121 28.31 28.76 -2.96
CA THR A 121 29.48 28.07 -2.40
C THR A 121 30.44 27.53 -3.45
N LEU A 122 29.99 27.37 -4.70
CA LEU A 122 30.80 26.86 -5.82
C LEU A 122 31.41 27.97 -6.70
N GLN A 123 31.04 29.23 -6.45
CA GLN A 123 31.63 30.43 -7.06
C GLN A 123 32.72 31.00 -6.16
#